data_AF-A0A7X7TEI6-F1
#
_entry.id   AF-A0A7X7TEI6-F1
#
_cell.length_a   1.000
_cell.length_b   1.000
_cell.length_c   1.000
_cell.angle_alpha   90.00
_cell.angle_beta   90.00
_cell.angle_gamma   90.00
#
_symmetry.space_group_name_H-M   'P 1'
#
loop_
_entity.id
_entity.type
_entity.pdbx_description
1 polymer ?
#
loop_
_entity_poly.entity_id
_entity_poly.type
_entity_poly.pdbx_seq_one_letter_code
_entity_poly.pdbx_strand_id
1 'polypeptide(L)'
;WTMNPDGTGQMTFYGNFHPGIVMIDAKPVPDSEKVVAIFSPGHGIREHDGQITLVNPKKGPDDLGSAQTIAKGYHYRDPWAFSEDCFITASGPRILLVNGKGREHVLYHLPKELTDAGVQCHEPRPLIARARERIIAPLSKPGQPTGKLVLADAHLGRNMTGVQKGQIKKLLILETLPMPIHYTGGMQPITIYGSFTLERIVGTVPVEPDGSAYFEVPALRSYFFVALDENNESVKRMQSFMTVQPGETLSCVGCHESRTKTPANPNRSSLLALNREPSRIEPVPNVPEVFDFPRDIQPILDRHCIQCHNDRDRKAGIVLNGYRSPMITPSYFWLYARRQIADGHNEPKSSLPPRSIGAVASPLMHKVKSGHNGVQLSPQEIDTLRYWIEAGGTYPGTYAALTGGMIGDYDENSQTNQDYSWPTTQAGAEVINRRCAACHTDSVRRLPRALCDDTQGYRHWVFNLDDPQRSLLLQIPLSKDAGGLGLCVGQKDPQGQPMPVFASVDDPDFKILLAMITAGKQHIEQETRFDMPRYKPPRYWIREMKRYGVLAADTPLDAVLDVRAIESRYWQSLWYKPETQ
;
A
#
# COMPACT_ATOMS: atom_id res chain seq x y z
N TRP A 1 18.38 2.93 9.95
CA TRP A 1 18.01 1.90 10.95
C TRP A 1 19.28 1.35 11.59
N THR A 2 19.17 0.66 12.73
CA THR A 2 20.27 -0.04 13.41
C THR A 2 19.79 -1.40 13.92
N MET A 3 20.71 -2.34 14.13
CA MET A 3 20.48 -3.66 14.72
C MET A 3 21.79 -4.21 15.27
N ASN A 4 21.71 -5.22 16.13
CA ASN A 4 22.85 -6.01 16.57
C ASN A 4 23.40 -6.88 15.42
N PRO A 5 24.65 -7.38 15.48
CA PRO A 5 25.22 -8.24 14.44
C PRO A 5 24.46 -9.54 14.19
N ASP A 6 23.70 -10.02 15.17
CA ASP A 6 22.83 -11.20 15.06
C ASP A 6 21.40 -10.86 14.63
N GLY A 7 21.15 -9.61 14.22
CA GLY A 7 19.87 -9.12 13.74
C GLY A 7 18.86 -8.71 14.82
N THR A 8 19.18 -8.89 16.11
CA THR A 8 18.29 -8.46 17.22
C THR A 8 18.34 -6.95 17.44
N GLY A 9 17.39 -6.41 18.21
CA GLY A 9 17.37 -5.01 18.60
C GLY A 9 17.20 -4.06 17.41
N GLN A 10 16.42 -4.46 16.41
CA GLN A 10 16.13 -3.61 15.25
C GLN A 10 15.45 -2.31 15.71
N MET A 11 16.06 -1.17 15.41
CA MET A 11 15.57 0.15 15.83
C MET A 11 15.74 1.20 14.74
N THR A 12 14.87 2.21 14.76
CA THR A 12 15.08 3.43 13.97
C THR A 12 16.22 4.23 14.58
N PHE A 13 17.27 4.51 13.80
CA PHE A 13 18.39 5.36 14.22
C PHE A 13 18.06 6.85 14.04
N TYR A 14 17.54 7.22 12.88
CA TYR A 14 17.07 8.56 12.52
C TYR A 14 16.04 8.46 11.39
N GLY A 15 15.13 9.43 11.30
CA GLY A 15 14.08 9.55 10.28
C GLY A 15 12.83 8.72 10.55
N ASN A 16 12.14 8.34 9.47
CA ASN A 16 10.88 7.56 9.43
C ASN A 16 9.60 8.30 9.90
N PHE A 17 9.69 9.59 10.23
CA PHE A 17 8.53 10.43 10.58
C PHE A 17 8.27 11.54 9.57
N HIS A 18 9.33 12.22 9.12
CA HIS A 18 9.25 13.32 8.16
C HIS A 18 9.47 12.78 6.74
N PRO A 19 8.51 12.95 5.82
CA PRO A 19 8.60 12.45 4.45
C PRO A 19 9.45 13.37 3.54
N GLY A 20 9.64 12.95 2.28
CA GLY A 20 10.24 13.79 1.23
C GLY A 20 11.76 13.72 1.13
N ILE A 21 12.37 12.73 1.78
CA ILE A 21 13.82 12.56 1.80
C ILE A 21 14.21 11.07 1.87
N VAL A 22 15.16 10.68 1.02
CA VAL A 22 15.84 9.39 1.10
C VAL A 22 17.14 9.59 1.86
N MET A 23 17.35 8.75 2.88
CA MET A 23 18.54 8.75 3.73
C MET A 23 19.27 7.42 3.52
N ILE A 24 20.43 7.44 2.87
CA ILE A 24 21.16 6.24 2.46
C ILE A 24 22.68 6.38 2.72
N ASP A 25 23.43 5.30 2.50
CA ASP A 25 24.89 5.22 2.61
C ASP A 25 25.46 5.63 3.98
N ALA A 26 24.70 5.36 5.04
CA ALA A 26 25.12 5.71 6.39
C ALA A 26 26.42 4.98 6.78
N LYS A 27 27.43 5.74 7.23
CA LYS A 27 28.69 5.23 7.81
C LYS A 27 28.95 5.85 9.18
N PRO A 28 29.51 5.09 10.14
CA PRO A 28 29.92 5.64 11.43
C PRO A 28 31.06 6.66 11.24
N VAL A 29 31.08 7.70 12.07
CA VAL A 29 32.22 8.61 12.18
C VAL A 29 33.15 8.11 13.28
N PRO A 30 34.46 7.91 13.02
CA PRO A 30 35.42 7.49 14.05
C PRO A 30 35.43 8.42 15.26
N ASP A 31 35.57 7.86 16.47
CA ASP A 31 35.62 8.57 17.75
C ASP A 31 34.44 9.54 17.99
N SER A 32 33.28 9.24 17.38
CA SER A 32 32.06 10.04 17.47
C SER A 32 30.82 9.15 17.57
N GLU A 33 29.74 9.69 18.12
CA GLU A 33 28.41 9.08 18.14
C GLU A 33 27.58 9.41 16.89
N LYS A 34 28.17 10.17 15.95
CA LYS A 34 27.51 10.58 14.71
C LYS A 34 27.69 9.55 13.60
N VAL A 35 26.76 9.59 12.65
CA VAL A 35 26.93 8.92 11.34
C VAL A 35 26.94 9.97 10.25
N VAL A 36 27.72 9.75 9.20
CA VAL A 36 27.59 10.47 7.93
C VAL A 36 26.65 9.69 7.02
N ALA A 37 25.80 10.36 6.27
CA ALA A 37 24.86 9.75 5.33
C ALA A 37 24.60 10.69 4.15
N ILE A 38 23.97 10.14 3.11
CA ILE A 38 23.47 10.89 1.95
C ILE A 38 21.99 11.15 2.12
N PHE A 39 21.64 12.43 2.04
CA PHE A 39 20.28 12.91 2.09
C PHE A 39 19.88 13.37 0.68
N SER A 40 19.17 12.51 -0.03
CA SER A 40 18.67 12.78 -1.39
C SER A 40 17.20 13.23 -1.32
N PRO A 41 16.77 14.22 -2.11
CA PRO A 41 15.40 14.72 -2.06
C PRO A 41 14.39 13.72 -2.64
N GLY A 42 13.13 13.81 -2.21
CA GLY A 42 12.02 13.01 -2.74
C GLY A 42 12.20 11.51 -2.47
N HIS A 43 11.99 10.69 -3.50
CA HIS A 43 12.27 9.25 -3.50
C HIS A 43 13.71 8.92 -3.93
N GLY A 44 14.60 9.91 -3.92
CA GLY A 44 15.90 9.81 -4.55
C GLY A 44 15.91 10.48 -5.92
N ILE A 45 17.02 11.11 -6.27
CA ILE A 45 17.32 11.42 -7.67
C ILE A 45 18.20 10.30 -8.24
N ARG A 46 18.63 10.43 -9.50
CA ARG A 46 19.51 9.45 -10.17
C ARG A 46 20.77 9.20 -9.32
N GLU A 47 21.18 7.94 -9.21
CA GLU A 47 22.26 7.46 -8.34
C GLU A 47 22.08 7.77 -6.84
N HIS A 48 20.88 8.18 -6.42
CA HIS A 48 20.60 8.72 -5.09
C HIS A 48 21.57 9.85 -4.70
N ASP A 49 22.06 10.60 -5.70
CA ASP A 49 22.92 11.75 -5.48
C ASP A 49 22.23 12.71 -4.50
N GLY A 50 22.96 13.09 -3.45
CA GLY A 50 22.38 13.85 -2.37
C GLY A 50 23.40 14.67 -1.63
N GLN A 51 22.98 15.15 -0.47
CA GLN A 51 23.78 16.00 0.40
C GLN A 51 24.53 15.15 1.43
N ILE A 52 25.80 15.47 1.67
CA ILE A 52 26.54 14.90 2.80
C ILE A 52 25.96 15.48 4.08
N THR A 53 25.45 14.60 4.94
CA THR A 53 24.76 14.98 6.17
C THR A 53 25.32 14.21 7.36
N LEU A 54 25.68 14.93 8.43
CA LEU A 54 26.00 14.33 9.72
C LEU A 54 24.73 14.20 10.56
N VAL A 55 24.52 13.04 11.17
CA VAL A 55 23.36 12.75 12.00
C VAL A 55 23.79 12.39 13.43
N ASN A 56 23.26 13.09 14.43
CA ASN A 56 23.47 12.87 15.85
C ASN A 56 22.15 12.44 16.53
N PRO A 57 21.99 11.18 16.94
CA PRO A 57 20.70 10.65 17.39
C PRO A 57 20.27 11.11 18.80
N LYS A 58 21.06 11.93 19.52
CA LYS A 58 20.82 12.27 20.94
C LYS A 58 19.45 12.86 21.26
N LYS A 59 18.87 13.66 20.36
CA LYS A 59 17.55 14.28 20.56
C LYS A 59 16.39 13.35 20.18
N GLY A 60 16.70 12.15 19.72
CA GLY A 60 15.76 11.17 19.19
C GLY A 60 15.75 11.17 17.65
N PRO A 61 15.19 10.11 17.05
CA PRO A 61 15.31 9.88 15.61
C PRO A 61 14.50 10.86 14.75
N ASP A 62 13.55 11.60 15.34
CA ASP A 62 12.61 12.44 14.59
C ASP A 62 12.89 13.95 14.76
N ASP A 63 13.90 14.31 15.56
CA ASP A 63 14.30 15.70 15.74
C ASP A 63 15.15 16.15 14.56
N LEU A 64 14.60 17.01 13.69
CA LEU A 64 15.27 17.50 12.49
C LEU A 64 16.60 18.20 12.78
N GLY A 65 16.76 18.79 13.98
CA GLY A 65 18.02 19.40 14.42
C GLY A 65 19.12 18.39 14.74
N SER A 66 18.82 17.09 14.67
CA SER A 66 19.79 16.00 14.74
C SER A 66 20.53 15.77 13.43
N ALA A 67 20.04 16.30 12.30
CA ALA A 67 20.70 16.22 11.00
C ALA A 67 21.31 17.57 10.60
N GLN A 68 22.62 17.57 10.36
CA GLN A 68 23.38 18.72 9.92
C GLN A 68 23.94 18.47 8.52
N THR A 69 23.42 19.21 7.54
CA THR A 69 23.98 19.20 6.18
C THR A 69 25.38 19.83 6.18
N ILE A 70 26.37 19.08 5.73
CA ILE A 70 27.76 19.51 5.58
C ILE A 70 27.99 20.09 4.18
N ALA A 71 27.55 19.38 3.14
CA ALA A 71 27.71 19.77 1.75
C ALA A 71 26.35 19.74 1.04
N LYS A 72 25.94 20.87 0.47
CA LYS A 72 24.55 21.10 0.01
C LYS A 72 24.29 20.69 -1.45
N GLY A 73 25.33 20.41 -2.22
CA GLY A 73 25.19 19.90 -3.58
C GLY A 73 24.44 18.58 -3.61
N TYR A 74 23.65 18.35 -4.66
CA TYR A 74 22.94 17.09 -4.90
C TYR A 74 23.70 16.28 -5.94
N HIS A 75 24.96 15.97 -5.63
CA HIS A 75 25.89 15.30 -6.54
C HIS A 75 26.90 14.42 -5.79
N TYR A 76 26.69 14.21 -4.48
CA TYR A 76 27.52 13.36 -3.63
C TYR A 76 26.80 12.03 -3.39
N ARG A 77 27.59 10.97 -3.29
CA ARG A 77 27.13 9.64 -2.88
C ARG A 77 28.22 8.87 -2.15
N ASP A 78 27.84 7.80 -1.45
CA ASP A 78 28.77 6.87 -0.80
C ASP A 78 29.83 7.54 0.10
N PRO A 79 29.46 8.34 1.11
CA PRO A 79 30.41 9.06 1.93
C PRO A 79 31.15 8.08 2.86
N TRP A 80 32.42 8.37 3.13
CA TRP A 80 33.21 7.75 4.17
C TRP A 80 33.81 8.82 5.07
N ALA A 81 33.67 8.67 6.38
CA ALA A 81 34.19 9.64 7.35
C ALA A 81 35.54 9.19 7.93
N PHE A 82 36.49 10.12 7.99
CA PHE A 82 37.71 10.00 8.79
C PHE A 82 37.56 10.69 10.14
N SER A 83 36.78 11.77 10.18
CA SER A 83 36.39 12.52 11.38
C SER A 83 35.07 13.25 11.10
N GLU A 84 34.57 14.04 12.06
CA GLU A 84 33.41 14.90 11.83
C GLU A 84 33.67 16.05 10.83
N ASP A 85 34.93 16.30 10.47
CA ASP A 85 35.33 17.41 9.60
C ASP A 85 36.06 16.96 8.33
N CYS A 86 36.12 15.66 8.05
CA CYS A 86 36.88 15.11 6.92
C CYS A 86 36.21 13.85 6.35
N PHE A 87 35.75 13.96 5.11
CA PHE A 87 35.00 12.93 4.40
C PHE A 87 35.60 12.67 3.02
N ILE A 88 35.49 11.44 2.51
CA ILE A 88 35.58 11.19 1.07
C ILE A 88 34.23 10.77 0.53
N THR A 89 33.96 11.07 -0.74
CA THR A 89 32.67 10.78 -1.39
C THR A 89 32.88 10.65 -2.89
N ALA A 90 32.01 9.92 -3.58
CA ALA A 90 31.96 9.90 -5.03
C ALA A 90 31.07 11.03 -5.57
N SER A 91 31.42 11.55 -6.75
CA SER A 91 30.62 12.52 -7.50
C SER A 91 30.87 12.38 -8.99
N GLY A 92 29.95 11.71 -9.70
CA GLY A 92 30.12 11.37 -11.11
C GLY A 92 31.45 10.64 -11.34
N PRO A 93 32.34 11.12 -12.22
CA PRO A 93 33.63 10.47 -12.50
C PRO A 93 34.73 10.79 -11.47
N ARG A 94 34.40 11.38 -10.31
CA ARG A 94 35.38 11.91 -9.34
C ARG A 94 35.23 11.27 -7.97
N ILE A 95 36.35 11.19 -7.26
CA ILE A 95 36.38 11.02 -5.80
C ILE A 95 36.81 12.35 -5.19
N LEU A 96 36.03 12.84 -4.24
CA LEU A 96 36.24 14.13 -3.59
C LEU A 96 36.63 13.90 -2.13
N LEU A 97 37.54 14.72 -1.62
CA LEU A 97 37.72 15.01 -0.21
C LEU A 97 36.84 16.22 0.14
N VAL A 98 36.00 16.10 1.16
CA VAL A 98 35.10 17.15 1.61
C VAL A 98 35.34 17.42 3.08
N ASN A 99 35.49 18.69 3.46
CA ASN A 99 35.66 19.04 4.88
C ASN A 99 34.32 19.38 5.57
N GLY A 100 34.33 19.58 6.90
CA GLY A 100 33.14 19.91 7.69
C GLY A 100 32.45 21.25 7.34
N LYS A 101 33.05 22.06 6.46
CA LYS A 101 32.45 23.28 5.90
C LYS A 101 31.94 23.09 4.47
N GLY A 102 31.92 21.86 3.97
CA GLY A 102 31.49 21.51 2.61
C GLY A 102 32.45 21.94 1.50
N ARG A 103 33.72 22.26 1.82
CA ARG A 103 34.73 22.58 0.79
C ARG A 103 35.26 21.29 0.17
N GLU A 104 35.33 21.28 -1.14
CA GLU A 104 35.73 20.11 -1.94
C GLU A 104 37.19 20.21 -2.40
N HIS A 105 37.84 19.06 -2.46
CA HIS A 105 39.11 18.86 -3.16
C HIS A 105 39.04 17.55 -3.95
N VAL A 106 39.40 17.56 -5.23
CA VAL A 106 39.38 16.36 -6.07
C VAL A 106 40.59 15.48 -5.73
N LEU A 107 40.35 14.27 -5.22
CA LEU A 107 41.41 13.29 -4.97
C LEU A 107 41.71 12.45 -6.20
N TYR A 108 40.68 12.17 -7.00
CA TYR A 108 40.80 11.34 -8.17
C TYR A 108 39.75 11.72 -9.20
N HIS A 109 40.12 11.60 -10.47
CA HIS A 109 39.23 11.75 -11.62
C HIS A 109 39.47 10.56 -12.56
N LEU A 110 38.39 9.95 -13.05
CA LEU A 110 38.51 8.89 -14.05
C LEU A 110 39.20 9.42 -15.33
N PRO A 111 39.98 8.58 -16.02
CA PRO A 111 40.46 8.87 -17.36
C PRO A 111 39.33 9.32 -18.29
N LYS A 112 39.68 10.14 -19.28
CA LYS A 112 38.71 10.74 -20.20
C LYS A 112 37.93 9.66 -20.95
N GLU A 113 38.60 8.60 -21.36
CA GLU A 113 38.03 7.49 -22.13
C GLU A 113 36.89 6.81 -21.36
N LEU A 114 37.04 6.63 -20.04
CA LEU A 114 36.02 6.04 -19.18
C LEU A 114 34.87 7.02 -18.92
N THR A 115 35.19 8.30 -18.75
CA THR A 115 34.17 9.34 -18.57
C THR A 115 33.31 9.50 -19.82
N ASP A 116 33.93 9.48 -21.00
CA ASP A 116 33.25 9.52 -22.31
C ASP A 116 32.36 8.27 -22.51
N ALA A 117 32.76 7.13 -21.96
CA ALA A 117 31.96 5.91 -21.93
C ALA A 117 30.85 5.89 -20.85
N GLY A 118 30.70 6.96 -20.07
CA GLY A 118 29.66 7.10 -19.04
C GLY A 118 29.96 6.40 -17.73
N VAL A 119 31.20 5.94 -17.52
CA VAL A 119 31.63 5.31 -16.26
C VAL A 119 31.70 6.35 -15.15
N GLN A 120 31.29 5.95 -13.95
CA GLN A 120 31.30 6.81 -12.77
C GLN A 120 32.01 6.14 -11.58
N CYS A 121 32.41 6.94 -10.61
CA CYS A 121 32.95 6.48 -9.33
C CYS A 121 31.81 6.14 -8.36
N HIS A 122 32.02 5.09 -7.56
CA HIS A 122 31.11 4.62 -6.51
C HIS A 122 31.92 4.07 -5.33
N GLU A 123 31.31 4.09 -4.15
CA GLU A 123 31.81 3.46 -2.91
C GLU A 123 33.32 3.64 -2.62
N PRO A 124 33.83 4.89 -2.51
CA PRO A 124 35.22 5.10 -2.12
C PRO A 124 35.45 4.55 -0.70
N ARG A 125 36.31 3.53 -0.59
CA ARG A 125 36.69 2.89 0.68
C ARG A 125 38.19 2.98 0.89
N PRO A 126 38.68 3.67 1.92
CA PRO A 126 40.10 3.77 2.18
C PRO A 126 40.63 2.46 2.77
N LEU A 127 41.83 2.05 2.36
CA LEU A 127 42.52 0.90 2.93
C LEU A 127 43.29 1.36 4.18
N ILE A 128 42.65 1.19 5.35
CA ILE A 128 43.20 1.63 6.64
C ILE A 128 43.10 0.51 7.68
N ALA A 129 44.04 0.51 8.63
CA ALA A 129 43.92 -0.33 9.82
C ALA A 129 42.71 0.13 10.64
N ARG A 130 41.93 -0.82 11.16
CA ARG A 130 40.78 -0.55 12.03
C ARG A 130 40.78 -1.50 13.23
N ALA A 131 40.34 -1.02 14.38
CA ALA A 131 40.06 -1.89 15.51
C ALA A 131 38.93 -2.86 15.12
N ARG A 132 39.02 -4.10 15.58
CA ARG A 132 37.93 -5.06 15.43
C ARG A 132 36.72 -4.55 16.21
N GLU A 133 35.54 -4.62 15.60
CA GLU A 133 34.29 -4.23 16.24
C GLU A 133 34.05 -5.03 17.53
N ARG A 134 33.35 -4.41 18.48
CA ARG A 134 32.96 -5.09 19.72
C ARG A 134 32.11 -6.32 19.39
N ILE A 135 32.57 -7.49 19.83
CA ILE A 135 31.78 -8.72 19.78
C ILE A 135 30.80 -8.69 20.95
N ILE A 136 29.51 -8.80 20.65
CA ILE A 136 28.45 -8.97 21.64
C ILE A 136 27.93 -10.41 21.59
N ALA A 137 27.46 -10.92 22.73
CA ALA A 137 26.86 -12.26 22.77
C ALA A 137 25.57 -12.28 21.91
N PRO A 138 25.35 -13.33 21.11
CA PRO A 138 24.08 -13.49 20.39
C PRO A 138 22.91 -13.50 21.36
N LEU A 139 21.89 -12.71 21.04
CA LEU A 139 20.61 -12.67 21.73
C LEU A 139 19.55 -13.49 21.01
N SER A 140 19.73 -13.72 19.71
CA SER A 140 18.93 -14.67 18.93
C SER A 140 19.17 -16.11 19.41
N LYS A 141 18.10 -16.90 19.41
CA LYS A 141 18.06 -18.33 19.75
C LYS A 141 17.44 -19.08 18.56
N PRO A 142 18.26 -19.52 17.59
CA PRO A 142 17.78 -20.13 16.35
C PRO A 142 16.84 -21.33 16.55
N GLY A 143 16.96 -22.06 17.66
CA GLY A 143 16.03 -23.16 17.99
C GLY A 143 14.59 -22.75 18.29
N GLN A 144 14.27 -21.44 18.39
CA GLN A 144 12.93 -20.95 18.73
C GLN A 144 12.19 -20.43 17.48
N PRO A 145 10.93 -20.85 17.24
CA PRO A 145 10.17 -20.39 16.06
C PRO A 145 9.58 -18.97 16.23
N THR A 146 9.56 -18.44 17.45
CA THR A 146 8.89 -17.19 17.82
C THR A 146 9.88 -16.24 18.51
N GLY A 147 9.54 -14.96 18.49
CA GLY A 147 10.06 -13.96 19.43
C GLY A 147 8.94 -13.45 20.33
N LYS A 148 9.31 -12.71 21.38
CA LYS A 148 8.41 -12.18 22.39
C LYS A 148 8.39 -10.66 22.37
N LEU A 149 7.22 -10.09 22.63
CA LEU A 149 6.98 -8.65 22.66
C LEU A 149 6.40 -8.24 24.00
N VAL A 150 6.95 -7.17 24.58
CA VAL A 150 6.46 -6.55 25.81
C VAL A 150 6.12 -5.07 25.55
N LEU A 151 4.86 -4.70 25.71
CA LEU A 151 4.42 -3.31 25.71
C LEU A 151 4.18 -2.87 27.16
N ALA A 152 4.82 -1.78 27.60
CA ALA A 152 4.69 -1.31 28.97
C ALA A 152 3.34 -0.65 29.25
N ASP A 153 2.89 0.27 28.39
CA ASP A 153 1.57 0.93 28.50
C ASP A 153 1.07 1.41 27.13
N ALA A 154 0.02 0.77 26.61
CA ALA A 154 -0.63 1.09 25.35
C ALA A 154 -1.26 2.50 25.29
N HIS A 155 -1.52 3.12 26.44
CA HIS A 155 -2.13 4.44 26.52
C HIS A 155 -1.10 5.58 26.41
N LEU A 156 0.20 5.25 26.50
CA LEU A 156 1.29 6.20 26.32
C LEU A 156 1.79 6.15 24.88
N GLY A 157 2.31 7.27 24.38
CA GLY A 157 2.84 7.33 23.01
C GLY A 157 2.80 8.73 22.42
N ARG A 158 3.07 8.83 21.12
CA ARG A 158 2.90 10.07 20.36
C ARG A 158 1.45 10.27 19.94
N ASN A 159 0.97 11.50 20.11
CA ASN A 159 -0.36 11.92 19.68
C ASN A 159 -1.45 10.96 20.21
N MET A 160 -1.51 10.84 21.53
CA MET A 160 -2.43 9.95 22.29
C MET A 160 -3.47 10.75 23.10
N THR A 161 -3.61 12.06 22.83
CA THR A 161 -4.59 12.92 23.50
C THR A 161 -6.01 12.31 23.38
N GLY A 162 -6.71 12.22 24.51
CA GLY A 162 -8.06 11.66 24.58
C GLY A 162 -8.14 10.15 24.78
N VAL A 163 -7.02 9.41 24.73
CA VAL A 163 -6.99 7.99 25.08
C VAL A 163 -7.01 7.83 26.60
N GLN A 164 -8.02 7.12 27.11
CA GLN A 164 -8.19 6.90 28.54
C GLN A 164 -7.53 5.60 28.98
N LYS A 165 -7.07 5.53 30.24
CA LYS A 165 -6.58 4.27 30.82
C LYS A 165 -7.66 3.20 30.80
N GLY A 166 -7.29 1.99 30.44
CA GLY A 166 -8.18 0.84 30.33
C GLY A 166 -9.09 0.86 29.10
N GLN A 167 -8.98 1.88 28.23
CA GLN A 167 -9.78 1.95 27.00
C GLN A 167 -9.32 0.91 25.97
N ILE A 168 -8.02 0.66 25.88
CA ILE A 168 -7.44 -0.31 24.94
C ILE A 168 -7.54 -1.70 25.58
N LYS A 169 -8.21 -2.63 24.90
CA LYS A 169 -8.48 -4.00 25.39
C LYS A 169 -7.64 -5.06 24.70
N LYS A 170 -7.22 -4.81 23.45
CA LYS A 170 -6.43 -5.76 22.66
C LYS A 170 -5.64 -5.07 21.57
N LEU A 171 -4.64 -5.76 21.05
CA LEU A 171 -3.91 -5.39 19.84
C LEU A 171 -4.34 -6.33 18.72
N LEU A 172 -4.78 -5.77 17.59
CA LEU A 172 -4.86 -6.46 16.31
C LEU A 172 -3.46 -6.55 15.72
N ILE A 173 -3.05 -7.78 15.38
CA ILE A 173 -1.76 -8.08 14.78
C ILE A 173 -1.96 -8.24 13.28
N LEU A 174 -1.33 -7.33 12.52
CA LEU A 174 -1.32 -7.35 11.07
C LEU A 174 0.09 -7.67 10.58
N GLU A 175 0.17 -8.40 9.47
CA GLU A 175 1.42 -8.69 8.77
C GLU A 175 1.38 -8.08 7.37
N THR A 176 2.43 -7.37 6.97
CA THR A 176 2.59 -6.98 5.56
C THR A 176 3.23 -8.12 4.78
N LEU A 177 2.61 -8.52 3.68
CA LEU A 177 2.99 -9.72 2.93
C LEU A 177 4.04 -9.41 1.86
N PRO A 178 5.10 -10.21 1.75
CA PRO A 178 6.12 -10.00 0.73
C PRO A 178 5.50 -10.20 -0.65
N MET A 179 5.71 -9.22 -1.52
CA MET A 179 5.33 -9.29 -2.91
C MET A 179 6.38 -10.10 -3.67
N PRO A 180 5.99 -11.13 -4.46
CA PRO A 180 6.97 -11.92 -5.21
C PRO A 180 7.65 -11.12 -6.31
N ILE A 181 6.95 -10.16 -6.91
CA ILE A 181 7.45 -9.25 -7.93
C ILE A 181 6.59 -7.99 -7.99
N HIS A 182 7.24 -6.83 -8.11
CA HIS A 182 6.59 -5.54 -8.30
C HIS A 182 6.87 -5.05 -9.72
N TYR A 183 5.82 -4.66 -10.46
CA TYR A 183 5.92 -4.30 -11.89
C TYR A 183 6.03 -2.79 -12.13
N THR A 184 5.56 -1.98 -11.19
CA THR A 184 5.43 -0.53 -11.38
C THR A 184 5.99 0.24 -10.19
N GLY A 185 5.88 1.55 -10.14
CA GLY A 185 6.05 2.35 -8.93
C GLY A 185 4.72 2.71 -8.26
N GLY A 186 3.59 2.22 -8.77
CA GLY A 186 2.24 2.54 -8.31
C GLY A 186 1.61 1.42 -7.48
N MET A 187 0.48 1.71 -6.85
CA MET A 187 -0.29 0.75 -6.03
C MET A 187 -1.34 -0.04 -6.83
N GLN A 188 -1.62 0.33 -8.08
CA GLN A 188 -2.70 -0.28 -8.84
C GLN A 188 -2.37 -1.73 -9.26
N PRO A 189 -3.34 -2.66 -9.22
CA PRO A 189 -4.74 -2.48 -8.78
C PRO A 189 -4.95 -2.83 -7.30
N ILE A 190 -3.89 -3.01 -6.49
CA ILE A 190 -3.97 -3.42 -5.08
C ILE A 190 -4.88 -2.49 -4.27
N THR A 191 -4.76 -1.18 -4.47
CA THR A 191 -5.65 -0.16 -3.88
C THR A 191 -5.86 1.04 -4.82
N ILE A 192 -6.84 1.88 -4.49
CA ILE A 192 -6.94 3.25 -5.03
C ILE A 192 -6.31 4.21 -4.01
N TYR A 193 -5.14 4.76 -4.37
CA TYR A 193 -4.38 5.71 -3.55
C TYR A 193 -3.94 5.19 -2.17
N GLY A 194 -4.03 3.90 -1.85
CA GLY A 194 -3.77 3.35 -0.52
C GLY A 194 -2.45 2.60 -0.43
N SER A 195 -2.50 1.41 0.19
CA SER A 195 -1.35 0.52 0.37
C SER A 195 -0.82 -0.04 -0.96
N PHE A 196 0.50 -0.27 -1.00
CA PHE A 196 1.23 -0.96 -2.08
C PHE A 196 1.35 -2.47 -1.83
N THR A 197 1.07 -2.92 -0.61
CA THR A 197 1.21 -4.31 -0.19
C THR A 197 -0.10 -4.84 0.38
N LEU A 198 -0.27 -6.17 0.28
CA LEU A 198 -1.32 -6.89 0.95
C LEU A 198 -1.00 -7.02 2.44
N GLU A 199 -2.03 -6.87 3.26
CA GLU A 199 -1.95 -7.03 4.70
C GLU A 199 -2.75 -8.28 5.11
N ARG A 200 -2.18 -9.08 6.00
CA ARG A 200 -2.81 -10.25 6.60
C ARG A 200 -3.24 -9.96 8.03
N ILE A 201 -4.45 -10.38 8.39
CA ILE A 201 -4.86 -10.51 9.78
C ILE A 201 -4.27 -11.77 10.37
N VAL A 202 -3.36 -11.61 11.32
CA VAL A 202 -2.79 -12.73 12.07
C VAL A 202 -3.70 -13.10 13.24
N GLY A 203 -4.29 -12.09 13.88
CA GLY A 203 -5.21 -12.27 15.00
C GLY A 203 -5.13 -11.15 16.02
N THR A 204 -5.54 -11.42 17.26
CA THR A 204 -5.50 -10.45 18.36
C THR A 204 -4.80 -11.00 19.60
N VAL A 205 -4.29 -10.11 20.44
CA VAL A 205 -3.73 -10.41 21.77
C VAL A 205 -4.30 -9.44 22.80
N PRO A 206 -4.51 -9.87 24.06
CA PRO A 206 -5.09 -9.01 25.09
C PRO A 206 -4.12 -7.92 25.57
N VAL A 207 -4.70 -6.79 25.98
CA VAL A 207 -4.03 -5.71 26.72
C VAL A 207 -4.62 -5.69 28.13
N GLU A 208 -3.75 -5.70 29.13
CA GLU A 208 -4.12 -5.70 30.53
C GLU A 208 -4.72 -4.34 30.96
N PRO A 209 -5.44 -4.26 32.10
CA PRO A 209 -6.06 -3.01 32.57
C PRO A 209 -5.09 -1.84 32.78
N ASP A 210 -3.81 -2.15 33.01
CA ASP A 210 -2.73 -1.18 33.16
C ASP A 210 -2.12 -0.71 31.82
N GLY A 211 -2.64 -1.20 30.69
CA GLY A 211 -2.13 -0.94 29.35
C GLY A 211 -0.99 -1.85 28.90
N SER A 212 -0.50 -2.75 29.75
CA SER A 212 0.62 -3.63 29.39
C SER A 212 0.15 -4.80 28.52
N ALA A 213 1.03 -5.28 27.64
CA ALA A 213 0.80 -6.49 26.86
C ALA A 213 2.08 -7.33 26.79
N TYR A 214 1.92 -8.65 26.80
CA TYR A 214 3.02 -9.61 26.69
C TYR A 214 2.56 -10.79 25.83
N PHE A 215 3.21 -10.99 24.68
CA PHE A 215 2.77 -11.95 23.67
C PHE A 215 3.92 -12.45 22.80
N GLU A 216 3.70 -13.57 22.11
CA GLU A 216 4.64 -14.12 21.14
C GLU A 216 4.16 -13.90 19.69
N VAL A 217 5.13 -13.67 18.79
CA VAL A 217 4.90 -13.57 17.35
C VAL A 217 5.89 -14.48 16.60
N PRO A 218 5.49 -15.14 15.50
CA PRO A 218 6.43 -15.93 14.71
C PRO A 218 7.59 -15.07 14.18
N ALA A 219 8.82 -15.56 14.31
CA ALA A 219 10.03 -14.80 14.00
C ALA A 219 10.21 -14.50 12.51
N LEU A 220 11.02 -13.47 12.19
CA LEU A 220 11.41 -13.07 10.83
C LEU A 220 10.23 -12.74 9.90
N ARG A 221 9.17 -12.17 10.47
CA ARG A 221 7.98 -11.67 9.75
C ARG A 221 7.77 -10.18 10.08
N SER A 222 7.04 -9.49 9.20
CA SER A 222 6.88 -8.02 9.26
C SER A 222 5.53 -7.67 9.87
N TYR A 223 5.50 -7.38 11.17
CA TYR A 223 4.26 -7.09 11.90
C TYR A 223 4.07 -5.61 12.19
N PHE A 224 2.82 -5.21 12.32
CA PHE A 224 2.41 -3.93 12.87
C PHE A 224 1.08 -4.09 13.62
N PHE A 225 0.75 -3.12 14.46
CA PHE A 225 -0.29 -3.28 15.48
C PHE A 225 -1.36 -2.19 15.36
N VAL A 226 -2.61 -2.58 15.61
CA VAL A 226 -3.72 -1.64 15.83
C VAL A 226 -4.27 -1.86 17.24
N ALA A 227 -4.20 -0.84 18.08
CA ALA A 227 -4.82 -0.87 19.40
C ALA A 227 -6.34 -0.78 19.25
N LEU A 228 -7.07 -1.73 19.83
CA LEU A 228 -8.53 -1.82 19.76
C LEU A 228 -9.16 -1.61 21.13
N ASP A 229 -10.34 -0.98 21.16
CA ASP A 229 -11.18 -0.90 22.35
C ASP A 229 -12.09 -2.12 22.55
N GLU A 230 -12.99 -2.05 23.53
CA GLU A 230 -13.96 -3.11 23.86
C GLU A 230 -14.95 -3.43 22.73
N ASN A 231 -15.15 -2.49 21.79
CA ASN A 231 -16.07 -2.62 20.66
C ASN A 231 -15.34 -3.03 19.38
N ASN A 232 -14.07 -3.44 19.47
CA ASN A 232 -13.15 -3.69 18.36
C ASN A 232 -12.90 -2.45 17.48
N GLU A 233 -13.09 -1.24 18.00
CA GLU A 233 -12.80 -0.02 17.23
C GLU A 233 -11.32 0.34 17.37
N SER A 234 -10.69 0.71 16.26
CA SER A 234 -9.31 1.15 16.21
C SER A 234 -9.11 2.45 17.00
N VAL A 235 -8.37 2.38 18.10
CA VAL A 235 -7.94 3.55 18.88
C VAL A 235 -6.72 4.18 18.22
N LYS A 236 -5.69 3.40 17.91
CA LYS A 236 -4.42 3.88 17.33
C LYS A 236 -3.81 2.81 16.43
N ARG A 237 -3.33 3.20 15.26
CA ARG A 237 -2.65 2.32 14.29
C ARG A 237 -1.17 2.67 14.19
N MET A 238 -0.33 1.64 14.17
CA MET A 238 1.07 1.73 13.78
C MET A 238 1.18 1.89 12.25
N GLN A 239 1.96 2.86 11.77
CA GLN A 239 2.16 3.14 10.34
C GLN A 239 3.58 2.73 9.87
N SER A 240 4.16 1.74 10.54
CA SER A 240 5.46 1.13 10.25
C SER A 240 5.37 -0.32 10.70
N PHE A 241 6.25 -1.18 10.21
CA PHE A 241 6.38 -2.55 10.67
C PHE A 241 7.62 -2.74 11.53
N MET A 242 7.67 -3.87 12.22
CA MET A 242 8.80 -4.36 12.99
C MET A 242 8.96 -5.87 12.76
N THR A 243 10.15 -6.40 13.07
CA THR A 243 10.39 -7.84 13.11
C THR A 243 11.09 -8.24 14.41
N VAL A 244 11.06 -9.54 14.72
CA VAL A 244 11.80 -10.15 15.82
C VAL A 244 12.63 -11.31 15.30
N GLN A 245 13.84 -11.45 15.80
CA GLN A 245 14.66 -12.65 15.60
C GLN A 245 14.10 -13.84 16.40
N PRO A 246 14.45 -15.07 16.01
CA PRO A 246 14.20 -16.28 16.81
C PRO A 246 14.60 -16.09 18.28
N GLY A 247 13.65 -16.29 19.20
CA GLY A 247 13.84 -16.22 20.66
C GLY A 247 14.24 -14.85 21.24
N GLU A 248 14.18 -13.79 20.43
CA GLU A 248 14.36 -12.41 20.88
C GLU A 248 13.19 -12.00 21.79
N THR A 249 13.49 -11.22 22.84
CA THR A 249 12.47 -10.46 23.56
C THR A 249 12.70 -8.98 23.31
N LEU A 250 11.74 -8.33 22.65
CA LEU A 250 11.76 -6.89 22.40
C LEU A 250 10.70 -6.18 23.25
N SER A 251 11.02 -4.99 23.76
CA SER A 251 10.08 -4.18 24.54
C SER A 251 9.94 -2.76 24.02
N CYS A 252 8.75 -2.17 24.22
CA CYS A 252 8.49 -0.76 23.98
C CYS A 252 7.75 -0.11 25.17
N VAL A 253 7.94 1.19 25.34
CA VAL A 253 7.30 1.94 26.44
C VAL A 253 5.83 2.20 26.13
N GLY A 254 5.51 2.51 24.87
CA GLY A 254 4.16 2.85 24.45
C GLY A 254 3.96 2.74 22.94
N CYS A 255 2.85 3.31 22.46
CA CYS A 255 2.52 3.39 21.04
C CYS A 255 3.34 4.49 20.36
N HIS A 256 4.52 4.15 19.81
CA HIS A 256 5.42 5.11 19.15
C HIS A 256 5.86 6.25 20.09
N GLU A 257 6.30 5.96 21.31
CA GLU A 257 6.85 6.95 22.24
C GLU A 257 8.05 7.73 21.67
N SER A 258 8.43 8.83 22.35
CA SER A 258 9.76 9.39 22.11
C SER A 258 10.81 8.37 22.55
N ARG A 259 11.76 8.02 21.67
CA ARG A 259 12.81 7.04 21.97
C ARG A 259 13.85 7.54 22.98
N THR A 260 13.79 8.82 23.35
CA THR A 260 14.56 9.41 24.45
C THR A 260 13.82 9.34 25.80
N LYS A 261 12.59 8.80 25.81
CA LYS A 261 11.77 8.71 27.02
C LYS A 261 12.04 7.40 27.76
N THR A 262 12.44 7.53 29.03
CA THR A 262 12.52 6.39 29.95
C THR A 262 11.11 5.85 30.25
N PRO A 263 10.95 4.52 30.42
CA PRO A 263 9.69 3.95 30.91
C PRO A 263 9.20 4.66 32.17
N ALA A 264 7.89 4.88 32.27
CA ALA A 264 7.31 5.42 33.50
C ALA A 264 7.46 4.40 34.64
N ASN A 265 7.90 4.84 35.83
CA ASN A 265 7.83 4.00 37.02
C ASN A 265 6.37 3.97 37.49
N PRO A 266 5.64 2.84 37.36
CA PRO A 266 4.22 2.80 37.67
C PRO A 266 3.95 2.61 39.17
N ASN A 267 4.96 2.81 40.04
CA ASN A 267 4.92 2.51 41.47
C ASN A 267 4.46 1.08 41.78
N ARG A 268 4.94 0.13 40.96
CA ARG A 268 4.68 -1.31 41.07
C ARG A 268 5.94 -2.09 40.73
N SER A 269 6.06 -3.29 41.29
CA SER A 269 7.21 -4.16 41.08
C SER A 269 7.27 -4.78 39.68
N SER A 270 6.13 -4.95 38.99
CA SER A 270 6.05 -5.56 37.66
C SER A 270 4.84 -5.05 36.85
N LEU A 271 4.88 -5.20 35.52
CA LEU A 271 3.73 -5.03 34.63
C LEU A 271 2.73 -6.18 34.83
N LEU A 272 1.42 -5.93 34.73
CA LEU A 272 0.43 -6.99 34.90
C LEU A 272 0.62 -8.12 33.88
N ALA A 273 0.95 -7.78 32.64
CA ALA A 273 1.13 -8.76 31.57
C ALA A 273 2.29 -9.73 31.83
N LEU A 274 3.29 -9.34 32.65
CA LEU A 274 4.44 -10.17 33.01
C LEU A 274 4.16 -11.12 34.18
N ASN A 275 2.97 -11.07 34.79
CA ASN A 275 2.56 -12.02 35.82
C ASN A 275 2.01 -13.34 35.24
N ARG A 276 2.07 -13.50 33.91
CA ARG A 276 1.64 -14.69 33.17
C ARG A 276 2.57 -14.96 32.00
N GLU A 277 2.43 -16.14 31.41
CA GLU A 277 3.10 -16.49 30.15
C GLU A 277 2.64 -15.59 29.00
N PRO A 278 3.48 -15.39 27.95
CA PRO A 278 3.12 -14.57 26.81
C PRO A 278 1.88 -15.13 26.12
N SER A 279 0.94 -14.25 25.78
CA SER A 279 -0.23 -14.63 24.99
C SER A 279 0.18 -15.16 23.62
N ARG A 280 -0.53 -16.19 23.18
CA ARG A 280 -0.56 -16.58 21.77
C ARG A 280 -1.52 -15.67 21.01
N ILE A 281 -1.25 -15.49 19.72
CA ILE A 281 -2.16 -14.75 18.84
C ILE A 281 -3.41 -15.60 18.64
N GLU A 282 -4.58 -15.04 18.95
CA GLU A 282 -5.88 -15.66 18.71
C GLU A 282 -6.44 -15.19 17.35
N PRO A 283 -6.70 -16.10 16.39
CA PRO A 283 -7.28 -15.73 15.11
C PRO A 283 -8.61 -14.98 15.28
N VAL A 284 -8.86 -13.99 14.43
CA VAL A 284 -10.18 -13.35 14.38
C VAL A 284 -11.16 -14.33 13.74
N PRO A 285 -12.25 -14.72 14.43
CA PRO A 285 -13.14 -15.75 13.92
C PRO A 285 -13.92 -15.26 12.69
N ASN A 286 -14.16 -16.17 11.75
CA ASN A 286 -15.11 -16.00 10.64
C ASN A 286 -14.81 -14.85 9.67
N VAL A 287 -13.55 -14.42 9.58
CA VAL A 287 -13.05 -13.48 8.55
C VAL A 287 -11.85 -14.08 7.80
N PRO A 288 -11.62 -13.71 6.53
CA PRO A 288 -10.41 -14.11 5.80
C PRO A 288 -9.14 -13.56 6.46
N GLU A 289 -8.04 -14.30 6.37
CA GLU A 289 -6.70 -13.78 6.73
C GLU A 289 -6.25 -12.69 5.75
N VAL A 290 -6.51 -12.86 4.44
CA VAL A 290 -6.21 -11.90 3.37
C VAL A 290 -7.51 -11.62 2.61
N PHE A 291 -7.93 -10.37 2.62
CA PHE A 291 -9.19 -9.95 2.00
C PHE A 291 -9.05 -9.79 0.49
N ASP A 292 -10.15 -10.07 -0.21
CA ASP A 292 -10.33 -9.86 -1.64
C ASP A 292 -11.70 -9.22 -1.82
N PHE A 293 -11.74 -7.98 -2.31
CA PHE A 293 -12.97 -7.18 -2.32
C PHE A 293 -14.10 -7.82 -3.14
N PRO A 294 -13.88 -8.27 -4.40
CA PRO A 294 -14.90 -9.02 -5.13
C PRO A 294 -15.41 -10.27 -4.40
N ARG A 295 -14.53 -11.01 -3.72
CA ARG A 295 -14.90 -12.25 -3.00
C ARG A 295 -15.63 -11.99 -1.68
N ASP A 296 -15.15 -11.03 -0.89
CA ASP A 296 -15.51 -10.92 0.54
C ASP A 296 -16.44 -9.74 0.84
N ILE A 297 -16.28 -8.63 0.10
CA ILE A 297 -16.96 -7.37 0.41
C ILE A 297 -18.14 -7.12 -0.52
N GLN A 298 -17.94 -7.36 -1.82
CA GLN A 298 -19.01 -7.18 -2.80
C GLN A 298 -20.28 -7.97 -2.45
N PRO A 299 -20.23 -9.23 -1.97
CA PRO A 299 -21.45 -9.96 -1.62
C PRO A 299 -22.26 -9.34 -0.47
N ILE A 300 -21.62 -8.56 0.41
CA ILE A 300 -22.31 -7.79 1.46
C ILE A 300 -23.03 -6.61 0.81
N LEU A 301 -22.35 -5.88 -0.08
CA LEU A 301 -22.95 -4.76 -0.81
C LEU A 301 -24.12 -5.22 -1.71
N ASP A 302 -23.99 -6.38 -2.36
CA ASP A 302 -25.03 -6.94 -3.23
C ASP A 302 -26.31 -7.29 -2.47
N ARG A 303 -26.18 -7.76 -1.22
CA ARG A 303 -27.36 -8.11 -0.41
C ARG A 303 -28.04 -6.88 0.19
N HIS A 304 -27.25 -5.88 0.56
CA HIS A 304 -27.73 -4.81 1.45
C HIS A 304 -27.78 -3.42 0.82
N CYS A 305 -27.02 -3.17 -0.25
CA CYS A 305 -26.79 -1.80 -0.74
C CYS A 305 -27.25 -1.59 -2.18
N ILE A 306 -27.07 -2.58 -3.08
CA ILE A 306 -27.33 -2.37 -4.51
C ILE A 306 -28.80 -2.19 -4.84
N GLN A 307 -29.75 -2.55 -3.97
CA GLN A 307 -31.18 -2.29 -4.24
C GLN A 307 -31.46 -0.80 -4.48
N CYS A 308 -30.72 0.08 -3.81
CA CYS A 308 -30.80 1.54 -3.96
C CYS A 308 -29.60 2.13 -4.72
N HIS A 309 -28.41 1.58 -4.52
CA HIS A 309 -27.17 2.06 -5.14
C HIS A 309 -26.74 1.16 -6.31
N ASN A 310 -27.58 1.07 -7.34
CA ASN A 310 -27.28 0.35 -8.58
C ASN A 310 -27.16 1.28 -9.79
N ASP A 311 -26.80 0.72 -10.94
CA ASP A 311 -26.70 1.33 -12.26
C ASP A 311 -28.03 1.88 -12.83
N ARG A 312 -29.19 1.62 -12.21
CA ARG A 312 -30.49 2.17 -12.60
C ARG A 312 -30.99 3.26 -11.65
N ASP A 313 -31.25 2.91 -10.38
CA ASP A 313 -31.81 3.83 -9.37
C ASP A 313 -30.79 4.89 -8.96
N ARG A 314 -29.51 4.49 -8.84
CA ARG A 314 -28.37 5.37 -8.57
C ARG A 314 -28.66 6.38 -7.46
N LYS A 315 -29.32 5.97 -6.37
CA LYS A 315 -29.66 6.91 -5.29
C LYS A 315 -28.40 7.62 -4.79
N ALA A 316 -28.53 8.94 -4.61
CA ALA A 316 -27.42 9.86 -4.33
C ALA A 316 -26.30 9.91 -5.40
N GLY A 317 -26.57 9.41 -6.62
CA GLY A 317 -25.60 9.36 -7.71
C GLY A 317 -24.49 8.33 -7.52
N ILE A 318 -24.73 7.26 -6.76
CA ILE A 318 -23.74 6.24 -6.38
C ILE A 318 -24.09 4.90 -7.02
N VAL A 319 -23.08 4.16 -7.50
CA VAL A 319 -23.22 2.82 -8.09
C VAL A 319 -22.35 1.85 -7.31
N LEU A 320 -22.95 0.88 -6.64
CA LEU A 320 -22.26 -0.15 -5.85
C LEU A 320 -22.36 -1.55 -6.48
N ASN A 321 -22.68 -1.65 -7.76
CA ASN A 321 -22.62 -2.91 -8.49
C ASN A 321 -21.19 -3.45 -8.55
N GLY A 322 -21.06 -4.77 -8.43
CA GLY A 322 -19.80 -5.50 -8.52
C GLY A 322 -19.42 -5.98 -9.93
N TYR A 323 -20.04 -5.44 -10.99
CA TYR A 323 -19.69 -5.87 -12.34
C TYR A 323 -18.26 -5.48 -12.69
N ARG A 324 -17.63 -6.27 -13.57
CA ARG A 324 -16.28 -6.00 -14.05
C ARG A 324 -16.28 -4.77 -14.96
N SER A 325 -15.47 -3.77 -14.59
CA SER A 325 -15.08 -2.65 -15.46
C SER A 325 -13.68 -2.92 -16.05
N PRO A 326 -13.05 -2.03 -16.83
CA PRO A 326 -11.68 -2.19 -17.32
C PRO A 326 -10.63 -2.60 -16.28
N MET A 327 -10.72 -2.12 -15.04
CA MET A 327 -9.71 -2.40 -13.99
C MET A 327 -10.35 -2.73 -12.64
N ILE A 328 -11.12 -1.81 -12.06
CA ILE A 328 -11.67 -1.91 -10.70
C ILE A 328 -13.19 -1.81 -10.74
N THR A 329 -13.92 -2.61 -9.95
CA THR A 329 -15.39 -2.54 -9.93
C THR A 329 -15.91 -1.14 -9.58
N PRO A 330 -17.10 -0.75 -10.09
CA PRO A 330 -17.72 0.53 -9.76
C PRO A 330 -17.90 0.73 -8.25
N SER A 331 -18.27 -0.33 -7.54
CA SER A 331 -18.46 -0.32 -6.10
C SER A 331 -17.24 0.12 -5.32
N TYR A 332 -16.09 -0.52 -5.58
CA TYR A 332 -14.83 -0.16 -4.95
C TYR A 332 -14.47 1.29 -5.31
N PHE A 333 -14.54 1.64 -6.60
CA PHE A 333 -14.28 3.02 -7.05
C PHE A 333 -15.15 4.05 -6.32
N TRP A 334 -16.47 3.83 -6.23
CA TRP A 334 -17.39 4.79 -5.63
C TRP A 334 -17.22 4.93 -4.12
N LEU A 335 -16.84 3.86 -3.41
CA LEU A 335 -16.50 3.94 -1.99
C LEU A 335 -15.33 4.92 -1.77
N TYR A 336 -14.30 4.85 -2.61
CA TYR A 336 -13.13 5.74 -2.54
C TYR A 336 -13.42 7.15 -3.08
N ALA A 337 -14.08 7.26 -4.24
CA ALA A 337 -14.46 8.54 -4.86
C ALA A 337 -15.37 9.38 -3.96
N ARG A 338 -16.14 8.73 -3.06
CA ARG A 338 -16.98 9.39 -2.04
C ARG A 338 -16.36 9.40 -0.65
N ARG A 339 -15.08 9.07 -0.49
CA ARG A 339 -14.35 9.06 0.79
C ARG A 339 -15.08 8.30 1.89
N GLN A 340 -15.64 7.14 1.56
CA GLN A 340 -16.35 6.28 2.50
C GLN A 340 -15.40 5.40 3.33
N ILE A 341 -14.16 5.26 2.88
CA ILE A 341 -13.08 4.51 3.52
C ILE A 341 -12.00 5.50 3.97
N ALA A 342 -11.49 5.31 5.19
CA ALA A 342 -10.43 6.13 5.79
C ALA A 342 -9.19 5.27 6.06
N ASP A 343 -8.55 4.74 5.01
CA ASP A 343 -7.35 3.90 5.09
C ASP A 343 -6.03 4.70 5.15
N GLY A 344 -6.13 6.04 5.21
CA GLY A 344 -4.99 6.95 5.29
C GLY A 344 -4.41 7.36 3.93
N HIS A 345 -4.75 6.66 2.85
CA HIS A 345 -4.17 6.84 1.52
C HIS A 345 -2.61 6.86 1.54
N ASN A 346 -1.97 7.14 0.42
CA ASN A 346 -0.53 7.41 0.30
C ASN A 346 -0.25 8.90 0.58
N GLU A 347 -0.94 9.46 1.58
CA GLU A 347 -0.67 10.82 2.01
C GLU A 347 0.67 10.84 2.78
N PRO A 348 1.54 11.84 2.55
CA PRO A 348 2.80 11.99 3.28
C PRO A 348 2.54 12.52 4.71
N LYS A 349 1.71 11.80 5.48
CA LYS A 349 1.30 12.14 6.85
C LYS A 349 1.49 10.93 7.76
N SER A 350 2.20 11.15 8.85
CA SER A 350 2.44 10.15 9.90
C SER A 350 1.95 10.65 11.25
N SER A 351 1.96 9.78 12.26
CA SER A 351 1.58 10.09 13.64
C SER A 351 0.16 10.63 13.77
N LEU A 352 -0.76 10.05 13.00
CA LEU A 352 -2.17 10.41 13.01
C LEU A 352 -2.80 10.31 14.41
N PRO A 353 -3.72 11.22 14.80
CA PRO A 353 -4.35 11.18 16.11
C PRO A 353 -5.20 9.91 16.31
N PRO A 354 -5.57 9.57 17.56
CA PRO A 354 -6.41 8.43 17.81
C PRO A 354 -7.74 8.53 17.04
N ARG A 355 -8.26 7.40 16.58
CA ARG A 355 -9.54 7.29 15.84
C ARG A 355 -9.67 8.11 14.55
N SER A 356 -8.55 8.48 13.91
CA SER A 356 -8.55 9.26 12.66
C SER A 356 -8.27 8.47 11.38
N ILE A 357 -8.01 7.16 11.51
CA ILE A 357 -7.78 6.20 10.44
C ILE A 357 -8.44 4.88 10.81
N GLY A 358 -8.72 4.04 9.81
CA GLY A 358 -9.31 2.72 9.97
C GLY A 358 -10.84 2.73 9.95
N ALA A 359 -11.42 1.63 10.40
CA ALA A 359 -12.86 1.42 10.38
C ALA A 359 -13.61 2.48 11.20
N VAL A 360 -13.05 2.89 12.34
CA VAL A 360 -13.68 3.90 13.22
C VAL A 360 -13.84 5.27 12.54
N ALA A 361 -12.92 5.62 11.63
CA ALA A 361 -12.91 6.90 10.93
C ALA A 361 -13.68 6.84 9.61
N SER A 362 -14.08 5.65 9.16
CA SER A 362 -14.67 5.42 7.85
C SER A 362 -16.18 5.73 7.86
N PRO A 363 -16.69 6.68 7.04
CA PRO A 363 -18.12 7.00 6.99
C PRO A 363 -19.01 5.83 6.58
N LEU A 364 -18.48 4.82 5.88
CA LEU A 364 -19.20 3.57 5.62
C LEU A 364 -19.57 2.85 6.92
N MET A 365 -18.61 2.75 7.84
CA MET A 365 -18.79 2.03 9.10
C MET A 365 -19.83 2.69 10.00
N HIS A 366 -19.90 4.03 9.99
CA HIS A 366 -20.95 4.74 10.72
C HIS A 366 -22.32 4.38 10.19
N LYS A 367 -22.51 4.34 8.86
CA LYS A 367 -23.80 3.99 8.23
C LYS A 367 -24.23 2.56 8.55
N VAL A 368 -23.32 1.59 8.50
CA VAL A 368 -23.70 0.19 8.77
C VAL A 368 -23.92 -0.07 10.26
N LYS A 369 -23.25 0.67 11.16
CA LYS A 369 -23.44 0.53 12.62
C LYS A 369 -24.66 1.29 13.14
N SER A 370 -24.91 2.50 12.66
CA SER A 370 -26.09 3.29 13.08
C SER A 370 -27.37 2.87 12.37
N GLY A 371 -27.26 2.05 11.32
CA GLY A 371 -28.32 1.77 10.36
C GLY A 371 -28.39 2.84 9.26
N HIS A 372 -28.84 2.42 8.09
CA HIS A 372 -29.02 3.29 6.92
C HIS A 372 -30.29 2.88 6.15
N ASN A 373 -31.33 3.72 6.21
CA ASN A 373 -32.61 3.47 5.52
C ASN A 373 -33.22 2.07 5.80
N GLY A 374 -33.13 1.61 7.05
CA GLY A 374 -33.68 0.31 7.47
C GLY A 374 -32.80 -0.90 7.16
N VAL A 375 -31.64 -0.72 6.50
CA VAL A 375 -30.65 -1.79 6.28
C VAL A 375 -29.92 -2.10 7.58
N GLN A 376 -29.79 -3.40 7.89
CA GLN A 376 -29.05 -3.92 9.04
C GLN A 376 -28.16 -5.08 8.61
N LEU A 377 -26.90 -5.04 9.01
CA LEU A 377 -25.93 -6.11 8.76
C LEU A 377 -25.81 -7.01 10.00
N SER A 378 -25.48 -8.27 9.77
CA SER A 378 -25.09 -9.18 10.85
C SER A 378 -23.75 -8.77 11.48
N PRO A 379 -23.47 -9.18 12.73
CA PRO A 379 -22.17 -8.91 13.37
C PRO A 379 -20.97 -9.39 12.53
N GLN A 380 -21.09 -10.54 11.87
CA GLN A 380 -20.03 -11.10 11.02
C GLN A 380 -19.74 -10.19 9.81
N GLU A 381 -20.76 -9.63 9.16
CA GLU A 381 -20.58 -8.74 8.02
C GLU A 381 -19.99 -7.40 8.43
N ILE A 382 -20.41 -6.86 9.58
CA ILE A 382 -19.81 -5.66 10.17
C ILE A 382 -18.33 -5.89 10.43
N ASP A 383 -17.96 -7.03 10.99
CA ASP A 383 -16.56 -7.36 11.25
C ASP A 383 -15.79 -7.65 9.95
N THR A 384 -16.40 -8.27 8.95
CA THR A 384 -15.77 -8.45 7.61
C THR A 384 -15.43 -7.10 6.98
N LEU A 385 -16.35 -6.14 7.00
CA LEU A 385 -16.10 -4.77 6.52
C LEU A 385 -15.04 -4.05 7.36
N ARG A 386 -15.15 -4.12 8.69
CA ARG A 386 -14.22 -3.48 9.63
C ARG A 386 -12.80 -3.94 9.36
N TYR A 387 -12.60 -5.26 9.34
CA TYR A 387 -11.28 -5.86 9.25
C TYR A 387 -10.68 -5.77 7.85
N TRP A 388 -11.50 -5.71 6.78
CA TRP A 388 -11.03 -5.32 5.46
C TRP A 388 -10.44 -3.90 5.44
N ILE A 389 -11.10 -2.94 6.11
CA ILE A 389 -10.58 -1.57 6.23
C ILE A 389 -9.31 -1.55 7.08
N GLU A 390 -9.28 -2.29 8.20
CA GLU A 390 -8.06 -2.39 9.02
C GLU A 390 -6.90 -3.05 8.26
N ALA A 391 -7.17 -3.98 7.35
CA ALA A 391 -6.18 -4.62 6.48
C ALA A 391 -5.90 -3.84 5.17
N GLY A 392 -6.05 -2.51 5.20
CA GLY A 392 -5.62 -1.62 4.12
C GLY A 392 -6.61 -1.45 2.97
N GLY A 393 -7.84 -1.97 3.09
CA GLY A 393 -8.91 -1.72 2.13
C GLY A 393 -8.62 -2.25 0.72
N THR A 394 -7.89 -3.35 0.59
CA THR A 394 -7.41 -3.87 -0.71
C THR A 394 -8.54 -4.24 -1.68
N TYR A 395 -8.30 -4.09 -2.99
CA TYR A 395 -9.18 -4.56 -4.05
C TYR A 395 -8.92 -6.05 -4.37
N PRO A 396 -7.81 -6.47 -5.00
CA PRO A 396 -7.46 -7.88 -5.12
C PRO A 396 -6.79 -8.42 -3.86
N GLY A 397 -7.15 -9.62 -3.42
CA GLY A 397 -6.46 -10.32 -2.33
C GLY A 397 -5.24 -11.13 -2.79
N THR A 398 -4.63 -10.75 -3.91
CA THR A 398 -3.53 -11.49 -4.54
C THR A 398 -2.61 -10.57 -5.35
N TYR A 399 -1.29 -10.77 -5.25
CA TYR A 399 -0.32 -10.03 -6.06
C TYR A 399 -0.29 -10.49 -7.52
N ALA A 400 -0.79 -11.68 -7.80
CA ALA A 400 -0.99 -12.18 -9.16
C ALA A 400 -1.95 -11.30 -10.00
N ALA A 401 -2.70 -10.38 -9.38
CA ALA A 401 -3.54 -9.42 -10.09
C ALA A 401 -2.73 -8.30 -10.77
N LEU A 402 -1.53 -7.98 -10.30
CA LEU A 402 -0.70 -6.94 -10.92
C LEU A 402 -0.34 -7.35 -12.36
N THR A 403 -0.57 -6.49 -13.37
CA THR A 403 -0.39 -6.81 -14.81
C THR A 403 -1.32 -7.91 -15.35
N GLY A 404 -2.46 -8.14 -14.68
CA GLY A 404 -3.31 -9.33 -14.84
C GLY A 404 -4.58 -9.15 -15.66
N GLY A 405 -4.48 -9.09 -17.00
CA GLY A 405 -5.61 -9.12 -17.94
C GLY A 405 -6.67 -8.01 -17.81
N MET A 406 -6.37 -6.96 -17.03
CA MET A 406 -7.14 -5.72 -16.96
C MET A 406 -6.78 -4.80 -18.12
N ILE A 407 -7.73 -3.97 -18.56
CA ILE A 407 -7.55 -3.02 -19.67
C ILE A 407 -6.98 -1.70 -19.11
N GLY A 408 -5.81 -1.29 -19.59
CA GLY A 408 -5.09 -0.13 -19.10
C GLY A 408 -4.37 -0.33 -17.77
N ASP A 409 -3.84 -1.53 -17.54
CA ASP A 409 -2.91 -1.88 -16.45
C ASP A 409 -1.53 -1.22 -16.66
N TYR A 410 -0.53 -1.52 -15.84
CA TYR A 410 0.78 -0.88 -15.89
C TYR A 410 1.92 -1.89 -15.74
N ASP A 411 2.92 -1.80 -16.61
CA ASP A 411 4.18 -2.54 -16.55
C ASP A 411 5.35 -1.55 -16.73
N GLU A 412 6.33 -1.57 -15.84
CA GLU A 412 7.45 -0.63 -15.78
C GLU A 412 7.01 0.85 -15.87
N ASN A 413 5.94 1.22 -15.16
CA ASN A 413 5.29 2.54 -15.19
C ASN A 413 4.70 2.95 -16.56
N SER A 414 4.61 2.03 -17.51
CA SER A 414 3.99 2.23 -18.81
C SER A 414 2.64 1.54 -18.85
N GLN A 415 1.61 2.22 -19.36
CA GLN A 415 0.28 1.63 -19.45
C GLN A 415 0.29 0.46 -20.46
N THR A 416 -0.25 -0.70 -20.08
CA THR A 416 -0.38 -1.91 -20.90
C THR A 416 -1.86 -2.23 -21.17
N ASN A 417 -2.12 -3.18 -22.07
CA ASN A 417 -3.47 -3.54 -22.51
C ASN A 417 -4.29 -2.31 -22.95
N GLN A 418 -3.64 -1.42 -23.71
CA GLN A 418 -4.28 -0.22 -24.24
C GLN A 418 -5.16 -0.58 -25.42
N ASP A 419 -6.34 0.04 -25.50
CA ASP A 419 -7.31 -0.19 -26.57
C ASP A 419 -7.42 0.99 -27.56
N TYR A 420 -6.57 2.02 -27.44
CA TYR A 420 -6.61 3.19 -28.34
C TYR A 420 -6.50 2.83 -29.83
N SER A 421 -5.84 1.72 -30.17
CA SER A 421 -5.66 1.27 -31.56
C SER A 421 -6.75 0.30 -32.03
N TRP A 422 -7.70 -0.08 -31.17
CA TRP A 422 -8.77 -1.00 -31.58
C TRP A 422 -9.74 -0.27 -32.52
N PRO A 423 -10.12 -0.88 -33.67
CA PRO A 423 -11.05 -0.24 -34.61
C PRO A 423 -12.38 0.16 -33.96
N THR A 424 -12.90 -0.67 -33.06
CA THR A 424 -14.13 -0.39 -32.31
C THR A 424 -13.96 0.77 -31.34
N THR A 425 -12.79 0.91 -30.68
CA THR A 425 -12.49 2.02 -29.79
C THR A 425 -12.33 3.33 -30.55
N GLN A 426 -11.66 3.34 -31.70
CA GLN A 426 -11.54 4.54 -32.55
C GLN A 426 -12.91 5.03 -33.01
N ALA A 427 -13.76 4.12 -33.52
CA ALA A 427 -15.12 4.44 -33.90
C ALA A 427 -15.96 4.93 -32.70
N GLY A 428 -15.82 4.31 -31.54
CA GLY A 428 -16.50 4.75 -30.31
C GLY A 428 -16.05 6.14 -29.85
N ALA A 429 -14.75 6.44 -29.92
CA ALA A 429 -14.20 7.75 -29.61
C ALA A 429 -14.77 8.84 -30.53
N GLU A 430 -14.91 8.57 -31.83
CA GLU A 430 -15.56 9.48 -32.77
C GLU A 430 -17.02 9.76 -32.40
N VAL A 431 -17.78 8.75 -32.01
CA VAL A 431 -19.15 8.92 -31.52
C VAL A 431 -19.18 9.77 -30.25
N ILE A 432 -18.34 9.49 -29.26
CA ILE A 432 -18.23 10.28 -28.02
C ILE A 432 -17.92 11.74 -28.34
N ASN A 433 -16.98 11.99 -29.26
CA ASN A 433 -16.61 13.33 -29.67
C ASN A 433 -17.75 14.07 -30.38
N ARG A 434 -18.47 13.41 -31.29
CA ARG A 434 -19.59 14.02 -32.02
C ARG A 434 -20.83 14.24 -31.16
N ARG A 435 -21.20 13.25 -30.34
CA ARG A 435 -22.51 13.20 -29.66
C ARG A 435 -22.47 13.70 -28.23
N CYS A 436 -21.35 13.54 -27.53
CA CYS A 436 -21.27 13.80 -26.08
C CYS A 436 -20.33 14.95 -25.73
N ALA A 437 -19.26 15.18 -26.50
CA ALA A 437 -18.20 16.11 -26.08
C ALA A 437 -18.68 17.55 -25.89
N ALA A 438 -19.71 18.03 -26.61
CA ALA A 438 -20.25 19.38 -26.44
C ALA A 438 -20.72 19.70 -25.01
N CYS A 439 -21.19 18.69 -24.26
CA CYS A 439 -21.56 18.83 -22.84
C CYS A 439 -20.48 18.34 -21.86
N HIS A 440 -19.45 17.67 -22.39
CA HIS A 440 -18.36 17.04 -21.65
C HIS A 440 -17.00 17.61 -22.10
N THR A 441 -16.94 18.95 -22.20
CA THR A 441 -15.79 19.74 -22.69
C THR A 441 -14.82 20.15 -21.59
N ASP A 442 -15.27 20.27 -20.34
CA ASP A 442 -14.44 20.71 -19.23
C ASP A 442 -13.62 19.57 -18.63
N SER A 443 -12.49 19.92 -18.00
CA SER A 443 -11.56 18.96 -17.40
C SER A 443 -12.21 18.09 -16.31
N VAL A 444 -13.37 18.51 -15.79
CA VAL A 444 -14.07 17.87 -14.67
C VAL A 444 -15.06 16.79 -15.13
N ARG A 445 -15.66 16.90 -16.33
CA ARG A 445 -16.68 15.94 -16.82
C ARG A 445 -16.25 15.16 -18.06
N ARG A 446 -14.96 15.11 -18.36
CA ARG A 446 -14.43 14.44 -19.55
C ARG A 446 -14.71 12.93 -19.51
N LEU A 447 -15.49 12.44 -20.48
CA LEU A 447 -15.73 10.99 -20.68
C LEU A 447 -14.46 10.24 -21.15
N PRO A 448 -14.29 8.96 -20.84
CA PRO A 448 -13.18 8.19 -21.38
C PRO A 448 -13.37 7.96 -22.89
N ARG A 449 -12.31 8.16 -23.69
CA ARG A 449 -12.35 7.89 -25.15
C ARG A 449 -11.89 6.48 -25.52
N ALA A 450 -11.31 5.78 -24.56
CA ALA A 450 -10.89 4.38 -24.66
C ALA A 450 -11.26 3.68 -23.35
N LEU A 451 -11.34 2.36 -23.33
CA LEU A 451 -11.56 1.61 -22.10
C LEU A 451 -10.39 1.77 -21.10
N CYS A 452 -9.16 1.91 -21.61
CA CYS A 452 -7.96 2.15 -20.80
C CYS A 452 -7.81 3.62 -20.35
N ASP A 453 -8.63 4.54 -20.84
CA ASP A 453 -8.56 5.97 -20.51
C ASP A 453 -8.97 6.21 -19.05
N ASP A 454 -7.99 6.38 -18.16
CA ASP A 454 -8.20 6.60 -16.74
C ASP A 454 -8.44 8.05 -16.35
N THR A 455 -8.66 8.93 -17.33
CA THR A 455 -8.89 10.34 -17.04
C THR A 455 -10.10 10.46 -16.10
N GLN A 456 -9.89 11.04 -14.91
CA GLN A 456 -10.89 11.19 -13.85
C GLN A 456 -11.48 9.89 -13.26
N GLY A 457 -10.89 8.72 -13.55
CA GLY A 457 -11.35 7.42 -13.04
C GLY A 457 -12.70 6.96 -13.61
N TYR A 458 -13.21 7.61 -14.67
CA TYR A 458 -14.54 7.32 -15.21
C TYR A 458 -14.64 5.92 -15.82
N ARG A 459 -13.54 5.39 -16.36
CA ARG A 459 -13.50 4.02 -16.88
C ARG A 459 -14.00 2.99 -15.88
N HIS A 460 -13.82 3.21 -14.58
CA HIS A 460 -14.18 2.24 -13.55
C HIS A 460 -15.68 2.05 -13.33
N TRP A 461 -16.53 2.97 -13.80
CA TRP A 461 -17.97 2.92 -13.51
C TRP A 461 -18.88 3.17 -14.73
N VAL A 462 -18.36 3.67 -15.85
CA VAL A 462 -19.18 3.87 -17.06
C VAL A 462 -19.30 2.63 -17.94
N PHE A 463 -18.37 1.68 -17.80
CA PHE A 463 -18.29 0.45 -18.59
C PHE A 463 -18.65 -0.78 -17.74
N ASN A 464 -19.65 -1.54 -18.20
CA ASN A 464 -20.01 -2.84 -17.66
C ASN A 464 -19.58 -3.93 -18.64
N LEU A 465 -18.54 -4.68 -18.31
CA LEU A 465 -17.98 -5.73 -19.17
C LEU A 465 -18.62 -7.11 -18.92
N ASP A 466 -19.40 -7.25 -17.86
CA ASP A 466 -20.23 -8.45 -17.67
C ASP A 466 -21.47 -8.40 -18.59
N ASP A 467 -22.10 -7.22 -18.69
CA ASP A 467 -23.24 -6.91 -19.57
C ASP A 467 -23.05 -5.55 -20.27
N PRO A 468 -22.45 -5.54 -21.48
CA PRO A 468 -22.14 -4.33 -22.23
C PRO A 468 -23.33 -3.38 -22.42
N GLN A 469 -24.54 -3.92 -22.63
CA GLN A 469 -25.74 -3.12 -22.89
C GLN A 469 -26.11 -2.28 -21.67
N ARG A 470 -25.83 -2.76 -20.45
CA ARG A 470 -26.10 -2.04 -19.20
C ARG A 470 -25.06 -0.98 -18.84
N SER A 471 -24.02 -0.82 -19.65
CA SER A 471 -22.99 0.21 -19.41
C SER A 471 -23.61 1.60 -19.30
N LEU A 472 -23.23 2.36 -18.28
CA LEU A 472 -23.76 3.71 -18.07
C LEU A 472 -23.39 4.67 -19.21
N LEU A 473 -22.29 4.41 -19.94
CA LEU A 473 -21.97 5.14 -21.17
C LEU A 473 -23.09 5.02 -22.23
N LEU A 474 -23.86 3.92 -22.23
CA LEU A 474 -25.01 3.70 -23.11
C LEU A 474 -26.32 4.11 -22.44
N GLN A 475 -26.52 3.71 -21.18
CA GLN A 475 -27.80 3.83 -20.49
C GLN A 475 -28.16 5.26 -20.10
N ILE A 476 -27.18 6.10 -19.73
CA ILE A 476 -27.43 7.51 -19.40
C ILE A 476 -27.96 8.32 -20.61
N PRO A 477 -27.35 8.21 -21.81
CA PRO A 477 -27.82 8.92 -23.01
C PRO A 477 -29.03 8.32 -23.73
N LEU A 478 -29.38 7.06 -23.46
CA LEU A 478 -30.52 6.38 -24.07
C LEU A 478 -31.87 6.86 -23.49
N SER A 479 -32.87 7.04 -24.36
CA SER A 479 -34.23 7.46 -23.99
C SER A 479 -34.88 6.51 -22.97
N LYS A 480 -35.81 7.05 -22.16
CA LYS A 480 -36.59 6.24 -21.21
C LYS A 480 -37.49 5.23 -21.92
N ASP A 481 -38.04 5.61 -23.08
CA ASP A 481 -38.93 4.76 -23.88
C ASP A 481 -38.19 3.53 -24.43
N ALA A 482 -36.89 3.68 -24.72
CA ALA A 482 -36.01 2.57 -25.10
C ALA A 482 -35.38 1.84 -23.89
N GLY A 483 -35.85 2.11 -22.67
CA GLY A 483 -35.39 1.45 -21.44
C GLY A 483 -34.14 2.08 -20.78
N GLY A 484 -33.60 3.16 -21.34
CA GLY A 484 -32.49 3.93 -20.78
C GLY A 484 -32.91 4.87 -19.64
N LEU A 485 -31.97 5.69 -19.18
CA LEU A 485 -32.19 6.65 -18.08
C LEU A 485 -32.63 8.03 -18.58
N GLY A 486 -32.34 8.38 -19.84
CA GLY A 486 -32.72 9.64 -20.47
C GLY A 486 -32.18 10.88 -19.75
N LEU A 487 -30.97 10.81 -19.19
CA LEU A 487 -30.40 11.88 -18.37
C LEU A 487 -29.54 12.87 -19.18
N CYS A 488 -28.97 12.44 -20.31
CA CYS A 488 -28.29 13.34 -21.24
C CYS A 488 -29.29 13.88 -22.28
N VAL A 489 -29.71 15.13 -22.12
CA VAL A 489 -30.66 15.82 -23.03
C VAL A 489 -30.04 17.05 -23.71
N GLY A 490 -28.77 16.92 -24.12
CA GLY A 490 -27.97 18.03 -24.67
C GLY A 490 -28.35 18.46 -26.09
N GLN A 491 -29.09 17.63 -26.84
CA GLN A 491 -29.57 17.95 -28.18
C GLN A 491 -31.00 18.47 -28.09
N LYS A 492 -31.36 19.44 -28.95
CA LYS A 492 -32.72 19.94 -29.06
C LYS A 492 -33.33 19.51 -30.40
N ASP A 493 -34.61 19.21 -30.42
CA ASP A 493 -35.35 19.00 -31.67
C ASP A 493 -35.48 20.33 -32.45
N PRO A 494 -35.96 20.33 -33.71
CA PRO A 494 -36.18 21.55 -34.48
C PRO A 494 -37.14 22.56 -33.82
N GLN A 495 -37.93 22.12 -32.84
CA GLN A 495 -38.86 22.92 -32.04
C GLN A 495 -38.24 23.39 -30.70
N GLY A 496 -36.96 23.09 -30.45
CA GLY A 496 -36.21 23.51 -29.27
C GLY A 496 -36.38 22.62 -28.04
N GLN A 497 -37.08 21.48 -28.13
CA GLN A 497 -37.30 20.56 -27.00
C GLN A 497 -36.10 19.66 -26.75
N PRO A 498 -35.70 19.41 -25.50
CA PRO A 498 -34.59 18.52 -25.17
C PRO A 498 -34.88 17.08 -25.64
N MET A 499 -33.96 16.52 -26.42
CA MET A 499 -34.01 15.14 -26.88
C MET A 499 -32.92 14.30 -26.23
N PRO A 500 -33.18 13.01 -25.95
CA PRO A 500 -32.15 12.06 -25.56
C PRO A 500 -31.10 11.96 -26.67
N VAL A 501 -29.84 11.70 -26.29
CA VAL A 501 -28.76 11.52 -27.25
C VAL A 501 -28.99 10.30 -28.15
N PHE A 502 -29.57 9.22 -27.61
CA PHE A 502 -30.02 8.06 -28.38
C PHE A 502 -31.52 7.82 -28.17
N ALA A 503 -32.31 7.85 -29.24
CA ALA A 503 -33.75 7.63 -29.17
C ALA A 503 -34.10 6.14 -28.98
N SER A 504 -33.29 5.23 -29.54
CA SER A 504 -33.49 3.78 -29.53
C SER A 504 -32.14 3.05 -29.48
N VAL A 505 -32.15 1.79 -29.04
CA VAL A 505 -31.01 0.86 -29.15
C VAL A 505 -30.63 0.54 -30.60
N ASP A 506 -31.52 0.88 -31.55
CA ASP A 506 -31.25 0.74 -32.98
C ASP A 506 -30.42 1.86 -33.60
N ASP A 507 -30.17 2.94 -32.85
CA ASP A 507 -29.34 4.06 -33.29
C ASP A 507 -27.94 3.54 -33.71
N PRO A 508 -27.45 3.88 -34.93
CA PRO A 508 -26.13 3.43 -35.39
C PRO A 508 -24.98 3.80 -34.43
N ASP A 509 -25.03 4.99 -33.82
CA ASP A 509 -24.01 5.46 -32.89
C ASP A 509 -24.08 4.70 -31.56
N PHE A 510 -25.28 4.31 -31.12
CA PHE A 510 -25.45 3.41 -29.96
C PHE A 510 -24.81 2.05 -30.23
N LYS A 511 -25.05 1.46 -31.41
CA LYS A 511 -24.47 0.17 -31.82
C LYS A 511 -22.94 0.21 -31.89
N ILE A 512 -22.36 1.34 -32.34
CA ILE A 512 -20.90 1.55 -32.35
C ILE A 512 -20.33 1.54 -30.93
N LEU A 513 -20.93 2.31 -30.00
CA LEU A 513 -20.48 2.31 -28.61
C LEU A 513 -20.66 0.94 -27.93
N LEU A 514 -21.76 0.25 -28.21
CA LEU A 514 -21.97 -1.11 -27.73
C LEU A 514 -20.88 -2.07 -28.26
N ALA A 515 -20.49 -1.95 -29.52
CA ALA A 515 -19.43 -2.75 -30.11
C ALA A 515 -18.06 -2.48 -29.45
N MET A 516 -17.74 -1.21 -29.15
CA MET A 516 -16.55 -0.84 -28.37
C MET A 516 -16.52 -1.56 -27.01
N ILE A 517 -17.60 -1.51 -26.26
CA ILE A 517 -17.68 -2.12 -24.93
C ILE A 517 -17.66 -3.65 -25.01
N THR A 518 -18.32 -4.21 -26.03
CA THR A 518 -18.33 -5.66 -26.29
C THR A 518 -16.94 -6.17 -26.62
N ALA A 519 -16.12 -5.41 -27.35
CA ALA A 519 -14.72 -5.74 -27.58
C ALA A 519 -13.93 -5.79 -26.25
N GLY A 520 -14.20 -4.86 -25.33
CA GLY A 520 -13.65 -4.90 -23.97
C GLY A 520 -14.04 -6.15 -23.18
N LYS A 521 -15.32 -6.57 -23.25
CA LYS A 521 -15.79 -7.83 -22.68
C LYS A 521 -15.03 -9.03 -23.25
N GLN A 522 -14.92 -9.11 -24.58
CA GLN A 522 -14.21 -10.19 -25.25
C GLN A 522 -12.74 -10.25 -24.83
N HIS A 523 -12.08 -9.09 -24.70
CA HIS A 523 -10.70 -9.03 -24.21
C HIS A 523 -10.55 -9.61 -22.80
N ILE A 524 -11.36 -9.18 -21.83
CA ILE A 524 -11.25 -9.73 -20.46
C ILE A 524 -11.65 -11.21 -20.38
N GLU A 525 -12.51 -11.70 -21.27
CA GLU A 525 -12.84 -13.13 -21.36
C GLU A 525 -11.72 -13.98 -21.98
N GLN A 526 -10.88 -13.38 -22.82
CA GLN A 526 -9.71 -14.01 -23.43
C GLN A 526 -8.49 -13.97 -22.50
N GLU A 527 -8.14 -12.79 -22.00
CA GLU A 527 -6.98 -12.57 -21.12
C GLU A 527 -7.24 -13.07 -19.69
N THR A 528 -8.51 -13.05 -19.25
CA THR A 528 -8.97 -13.35 -17.89
C THR A 528 -8.41 -12.40 -16.82
N ARG A 529 -9.14 -12.26 -15.71
CA ARG A 529 -8.73 -11.42 -14.56
C ARG A 529 -8.68 -12.24 -13.29
N PHE A 530 -8.01 -11.71 -12.26
CA PHE A 530 -7.90 -12.36 -10.93
C PHE A 530 -9.26 -12.70 -10.28
N ASP A 531 -10.33 -12.01 -10.71
CA ASP A 531 -11.72 -12.18 -10.28
C ASP A 531 -12.58 -12.94 -11.31
N MET A 532 -11.94 -13.68 -12.24
CA MET A 532 -12.59 -14.51 -13.24
C MET A 532 -12.23 -15.99 -13.08
N PRO A 533 -13.17 -16.90 -13.41
CA PRO A 533 -12.84 -18.31 -13.59
C PRO A 533 -11.78 -18.47 -14.67
N ARG A 534 -10.92 -19.48 -14.50
CA ARG A 534 -9.83 -19.80 -15.43
C ARG A 534 -8.76 -18.71 -15.57
N TYR A 535 -8.51 -17.94 -14.50
CA TYR A 535 -7.49 -16.91 -14.50
C TYR A 535 -6.10 -17.45 -14.85
N LYS A 536 -5.44 -16.78 -15.79
CA LYS A 536 -4.05 -17.00 -16.18
C LYS A 536 -3.19 -15.86 -15.61
N PRO A 537 -2.41 -16.10 -14.54
CA PRO A 537 -1.58 -15.04 -13.96
C PRO A 537 -0.44 -14.62 -14.90
N PRO A 538 0.12 -13.42 -14.71
CA PRO A 538 1.21 -12.92 -15.53
C PRO A 538 2.41 -13.86 -15.56
N ARG A 539 3.06 -13.96 -16.73
CA ARG A 539 4.24 -14.81 -16.95
C ARG A 539 5.38 -14.60 -15.94
N TYR A 540 5.58 -13.35 -15.50
CA TYR A 540 6.64 -13.00 -14.57
C TYR A 540 6.31 -13.42 -13.13
N TRP A 541 5.03 -13.41 -12.75
CA TRP A 541 4.58 -13.97 -11.48
C TRP A 541 4.82 -15.49 -11.46
N ILE A 542 4.48 -16.19 -12.56
CA ILE A 542 4.77 -17.64 -12.69
C ILE A 542 6.28 -17.89 -12.60
N ARG A 543 7.11 -17.05 -13.25
CA ARG A 543 8.58 -17.13 -13.16
C ARG A 543 9.07 -17.05 -11.72
N GLU A 544 8.59 -16.09 -10.93
CA GLU A 544 8.99 -15.98 -9.53
C GLU A 544 8.48 -17.15 -8.70
N MET A 545 7.23 -17.59 -8.88
CA MET A 545 6.72 -18.76 -8.17
C MET A 545 7.53 -20.03 -8.46
N LYS A 546 8.05 -20.21 -9.68
CA LYS A 546 9.02 -21.27 -10.01
C LYS A 546 10.36 -21.06 -9.32
N ARG A 547 10.90 -19.84 -9.35
CA ARG A 547 12.18 -19.49 -8.71
C ARG A 547 12.15 -19.75 -7.20
N TYR A 548 11.03 -19.47 -6.55
CA TYR A 548 10.81 -19.76 -5.13
C TYR A 548 10.45 -21.23 -4.84
N GLY A 549 10.37 -22.09 -5.85
CA GLY A 549 10.04 -23.51 -5.69
C GLY A 549 8.58 -23.80 -5.29
N VAL A 550 7.69 -22.83 -5.45
CA VAL A 550 6.25 -22.95 -5.11
C VAL A 550 5.46 -23.60 -6.26
N LEU A 551 5.95 -23.42 -7.49
CA LEU A 551 5.49 -24.08 -8.70
C LEU A 551 6.60 -24.96 -9.30
N ALA A 552 6.21 -26.02 -9.98
CA ALA A 552 7.15 -26.88 -10.70
C ALA A 552 7.80 -26.12 -11.87
N ALA A 553 9.07 -26.40 -12.15
CA ALA A 553 9.87 -25.69 -13.15
C ALA A 553 9.25 -25.75 -14.57
N ASP A 554 8.53 -26.82 -14.88
CA ASP A 554 7.85 -27.10 -16.14
C ASP A 554 6.42 -26.51 -16.24
N THR A 555 5.91 -25.86 -15.19
CA THR A 555 4.57 -25.23 -15.21
C THR A 555 4.43 -24.28 -16.42
N PRO A 556 3.44 -24.45 -17.31
CA PRO A 556 3.27 -23.56 -18.47
C PRO A 556 3.03 -22.10 -18.07
N LEU A 557 3.48 -21.15 -18.91
CA LEU A 557 3.30 -19.71 -18.65
C LEU A 557 1.85 -19.22 -18.88
N ASP A 558 1.02 -20.04 -19.51
CA ASP A 558 -0.40 -19.79 -19.77
C ASP A 558 -1.32 -20.67 -18.91
N ALA A 559 -0.75 -21.31 -17.87
CA ALA A 559 -1.49 -22.19 -16.98
C ALA A 559 -2.59 -21.43 -16.22
N VAL A 560 -3.74 -22.08 -16.11
CA VAL A 560 -4.82 -21.66 -15.22
C VAL A 560 -4.47 -22.10 -13.81
N LEU A 561 -4.39 -21.15 -12.87
CA LEU A 561 -3.84 -21.40 -11.53
C LEU A 561 -4.72 -20.81 -10.43
N ASP A 562 -4.83 -21.53 -9.30
CA ASP A 562 -5.36 -20.97 -8.06
C ASP A 562 -4.29 -20.09 -7.40
N VAL A 563 -4.22 -18.85 -7.86
CA VAL A 563 -3.21 -17.88 -7.41
C VAL A 563 -3.26 -17.62 -5.90
N ARG A 564 -4.44 -17.66 -5.28
CA ARG A 564 -4.59 -17.41 -3.83
C ARG A 564 -4.00 -18.55 -3.01
N ALA A 565 -4.27 -19.79 -3.41
CA ALA A 565 -3.66 -20.95 -2.77
C ALA A 565 -2.13 -21.00 -2.98
N ILE A 566 -1.66 -20.66 -4.18
CA ILE A 566 -0.24 -20.63 -4.50
C ILE A 566 0.48 -19.53 -3.70
N GLU A 567 -0.05 -18.31 -3.62
CA GLU A 567 0.55 -17.24 -2.82
C GLU A 567 0.54 -17.56 -1.33
N SER A 568 -0.51 -18.23 -0.83
CA SER A 568 -0.51 -18.73 0.54
C SER A 568 0.68 -19.66 0.81
N ARG A 569 0.96 -20.61 -0.11
CA ARG A 569 2.15 -21.47 -0.02
C ARG A 569 3.45 -20.69 -0.16
N TYR A 570 3.50 -19.69 -1.04
CA TYR A 570 4.66 -18.81 -1.18
C TYR A 570 4.98 -18.11 0.14
N TRP A 571 4.00 -17.46 0.77
CA TRP A 571 4.22 -16.79 2.07
C TRP A 571 4.65 -17.79 3.15
N GLN A 572 4.04 -18.98 3.19
CA GLN A 572 4.43 -20.05 4.12
C GLN A 572 5.85 -20.59 3.87
N SER A 573 6.32 -20.57 2.63
CA SER A 573 7.68 -21.00 2.28
C SER A 573 8.76 -20.08 2.88
N LEU A 574 8.40 -18.84 3.20
CA LEU A 574 9.29 -17.83 3.78
C LEU A 574 9.30 -17.85 5.31
N TRP A 575 8.44 -18.66 5.94
CA TRP A 575 8.38 -18.73 7.40
C TRP A 575 9.63 -19.39 7.99
N TYR A 576 10.14 -18.78 9.06
CA TYR A 576 11.25 -19.33 9.80
C TYR A 576 10.91 -20.70 10.36
N LYS A 577 11.73 -21.71 10.03
CA LYS A 577 11.65 -23.06 10.55
C LYS A 577 12.94 -23.31 11.33
N PRO A 578 12.89 -23.45 12.66
CA PRO A 578 14.05 -23.85 13.43
C PRO A 578 14.65 -25.13 12.85
N GLU A 579 15.97 -25.19 12.73
CA GLU A 579 16.65 -26.45 12.42
C GLU A 579 16.28 -27.46 13.50
N THR A 580 15.68 -28.59 13.09
CA THR A 580 15.47 -29.72 13.99
C THR A 580 16.85 -30.20 14.42
N GLN A 581 17.18 -30.01 15.70
CA GLN A 581 18.39 -30.57 16.32
C GLN A 581 18.34 -32.09 16.35
#